data_AF-A0A1B8HQX4-F1
#
_entry.id   AF-A0A1B8HQX4-F1
#
_cell.length_a   1.000
_cell.length_b   1.000
_cell.length_c   1.000
_cell.angle_alpha   90.00
_cell.angle_beta   90.00
_cell.angle_gamma   90.00
#
_symmetry.space_group_name_H-M   'P 1'
#
loop_
_entity.id
_entity.type
_entity.pdbx_description
1 polymer ?
#
loop_
_entity_poly.entity_id
_entity_poly.type
_entity_poly.pdbx_seq_one_letter_code
_entity_poly.pdbx_strand_id
1 'polypeptide(L)'
;MGKPSYVGHYADNHKGIALGFDIKNNNLTEVDYIDNLNKYDKSNMSPIEMESMKTSLKNSKFSQWKYENESRLTLKLNECDNEGDLYFYSLDKINLKEIIVGANCQIDLKIIKKLIDNIRPKDNINIIKARIAFTEFKITKDKIKTKNGLK
;
A
#
# COMPACT_ATOMS: atom_id res chain seq x y z
N MET A 1 -3.28 9.93 -6.40
CA MET A 1 -2.60 9.58 -7.68
C MET A 1 -1.10 9.56 -7.41
N GLY A 2 -0.49 8.37 -7.54
CA GLY A 2 0.73 8.00 -6.82
C GLY A 2 2.06 8.19 -7.56
N LYS A 3 3.15 7.90 -6.85
CA LYS A 3 4.51 7.97 -7.38
C LYS A 3 4.74 6.85 -8.42
N PRO A 4 5.60 7.07 -9.44
CA PRO A 4 5.89 6.08 -10.48
C PRO A 4 6.28 4.70 -9.96
N SER A 5 6.97 4.68 -8.82
CA SER A 5 7.50 3.47 -8.21
C SER A 5 6.43 2.44 -7.87
N TYR A 6 5.26 2.85 -7.39
CA TYR A 6 4.22 1.91 -6.94
C TYR A 6 3.75 0.99 -8.06
N VAL A 7 3.39 1.55 -9.21
CA VAL A 7 2.87 0.75 -10.32
C VAL A 7 3.98 0.31 -11.27
N GLY A 8 5.14 0.99 -11.25
CA GLY A 8 6.31 0.64 -12.04
C GLY A 8 7.05 -0.57 -11.47
N HIS A 9 7.52 -0.47 -10.22
CA HIS A 9 8.32 -1.53 -9.60
C HIS A 9 7.46 -2.66 -9.04
N TYR A 10 6.33 -2.34 -8.40
CA TYR A 10 5.56 -3.33 -7.66
C TYR A 10 4.35 -3.91 -8.42
N ALA A 11 4.01 -3.36 -9.59
CA ALA A 11 2.90 -3.84 -10.41
C ALA A 11 3.36 -4.27 -11.82
N ASP A 12 4.37 -5.15 -11.89
CA ASP A 12 4.87 -5.76 -13.12
C ASP A 12 5.09 -4.75 -14.26
N ASN A 13 5.93 -3.73 -14.03
CA ASN A 13 6.25 -2.71 -15.05
C ASN A 13 4.99 -2.06 -15.67
N HIS A 14 4.06 -1.65 -14.81
CA HIS A 14 2.78 -1.07 -15.16
C HIS A 14 1.74 -2.02 -15.77
N LYS A 15 1.94 -3.34 -15.73
CA LYS A 15 0.98 -4.33 -16.23
C LYS A 15 -0.02 -4.81 -15.16
N GLY A 16 0.33 -4.65 -13.88
CA GLY A 16 -0.50 -5.01 -12.74
C GLY A 16 -1.45 -3.90 -12.28
N ILE A 17 -1.86 -4.00 -11.01
CA ILE A 17 -2.74 -3.03 -10.33
C ILE A 17 -2.12 -2.56 -9.01
N ALA A 18 -2.59 -1.43 -8.50
CA ALA A 18 -2.40 -1.02 -7.12
C ALA A 18 -3.76 -0.84 -6.44
N LEU A 19 -3.83 -1.22 -5.17
CA LEU A 19 -5.04 -1.13 -4.34
C LEU A 19 -4.86 -0.01 -3.32
N GLY A 20 -5.85 0.87 -3.21
CA GLY A 20 -5.86 1.93 -2.19
C GLY A 20 -6.97 1.71 -1.20
N PHE A 21 -6.62 1.79 0.08
CA PHE A 21 -7.50 1.50 1.21
C PHE A 21 -7.62 2.73 2.12
N ASP A 22 -8.81 2.95 2.66
CA ASP A 22 -9.00 3.84 3.79
C ASP A 22 -8.72 3.07 5.08
N ILE A 23 -7.71 3.52 5.81
CA ILE A 23 -7.32 3.01 7.12
C ILE A 23 -7.61 4.10 8.15
N LYS A 24 -8.20 3.74 9.29
CA LYS A 24 -8.42 4.69 10.39
C LYS A 24 -7.05 5.19 10.89
N ASN A 25 -6.86 6.51 10.86
CA ASN A 25 -5.55 7.17 10.98
C ASN A 25 -4.75 6.75 12.23
N ASN A 26 -5.43 6.47 13.35
CA ASN A 26 -4.80 6.10 14.63
C ASN A 26 -4.01 4.78 14.60
N ASN A 27 -4.12 3.98 13.54
CA ASN A 27 -3.46 2.68 13.44
C ASN A 27 -2.22 2.69 12.53
N LEU A 28 -1.96 3.78 11.81
CA LEU A 28 -0.80 3.90 10.93
C LEU A 28 0.35 4.60 11.64
N THR A 29 1.55 4.07 11.43
CA THR A 29 2.80 4.70 11.86
C THR A 29 3.61 5.07 10.64
N GLU A 30 4.04 6.32 10.55
CA GLU A 30 4.97 6.75 9.52
C GLU A 30 6.35 6.13 9.74
N VAL A 31 7.03 5.80 8.65
CA VAL A 31 8.39 5.25 8.71
C VAL A 31 9.40 6.36 8.99
N ASP A 32 10.27 6.13 9.96
CA ASP A 32 11.41 6.98 10.28
C ASP A 32 12.55 6.70 9.30
N TYR A 33 12.84 7.66 8.44
CA TYR A 33 13.91 7.54 7.44
C TYR A 33 15.26 8.01 8.02
N ILE A 34 16.20 7.09 8.23
CA ILE A 34 17.48 7.33 8.89
C ILE A 34 18.67 6.96 8.00
N ASP A 35 19.79 7.68 8.12
CA ASP A 35 21.02 7.39 7.36
C ASP A 35 21.86 6.27 7.97
N ASN A 36 21.74 6.05 9.28
CA ASN A 36 22.55 5.08 10.02
C ASN A 36 21.67 4.32 11.02
N LEU A 37 21.96 3.03 11.22
CA LEU A 37 21.29 2.23 12.23
C LEU A 37 21.67 2.69 13.64
N ASN A 38 20.66 2.85 14.49
CA ASN A 38 20.87 3.10 15.91
C ASN A 38 21.57 1.89 16.56
N LYS A 39 22.62 2.16 17.35
CA LYS A 39 23.26 1.14 18.18
C LYS A 39 22.56 1.11 19.52
N TYR A 40 22.09 -0.07 19.91
CA TYR A 40 21.41 -0.27 21.19
C TYR A 40 22.23 -1.23 22.05
N ASP A 41 22.58 -0.81 23.26
CA ASP A 41 23.09 -1.72 24.29
C ASP A 41 21.91 -2.24 25.11
N LYS A 42 21.68 -3.55 25.04
CA LYS A 42 20.54 -4.21 25.71
C LYS A 42 20.83 -4.55 27.17
N SER A 43 22.08 -4.43 27.62
CA SER A 43 22.52 -5.00 28.91
C SER A 43 21.80 -4.41 30.12
N ASN A 44 21.38 -3.14 30.06
CA ASN A 44 20.76 -2.42 31.19
C ASN A 44 19.46 -1.67 30.83
N MET A 45 18.77 -2.08 29.76
CA MET A 45 17.53 -1.41 29.36
C MET A 45 16.38 -1.77 30.30
N SER A 46 15.69 -0.76 30.79
CA SER A 46 14.36 -0.89 31.40
C SER A 46 13.34 -1.43 30.37
N PRO A 47 12.20 -1.99 30.83
CA PRO A 47 11.13 -2.44 29.93
C PRO A 47 10.65 -1.34 28.96
N ILE A 48 10.62 -0.08 29.42
CA ILE A 48 10.19 1.07 28.61
C ILE A 48 11.22 1.36 27.50
N GLU A 49 12.51 1.35 27.82
CA GLU A 49 13.58 1.54 26.84
C GLU A 49 13.61 0.41 25.81
N MET A 50 13.33 -0.83 26.24
CA MET A 50 13.22 -1.98 25.36
C MET A 50 12.06 -1.83 24.35
N GLU A 51 10.89 -1.37 24.79
CA GLU A 51 9.74 -1.13 23.90
C GLU A 51 9.99 0.05 22.95
N SER A 52 10.64 1.11 23.42
CA SER A 52 11.07 2.23 22.58
C SER A 52 12.04 1.77 21.49
N MET A 53 13.05 0.97 21.86
CA MET A 53 13.98 0.35 20.92
C MET A 53 13.24 -0.50 19.88
N LYS A 54 12.35 -1.40 20.31
CA LYS A 54 11.56 -2.25 19.39
C LYS A 54 10.75 -1.40 18.42
N THR A 55 10.12 -0.34 18.91
CA THR A 55 9.32 0.58 18.09
C THR A 55 10.18 1.29 17.05
N SER A 56 11.33 1.84 17.47
CA SER A 56 12.27 2.49 16.56
C SER A 56 12.80 1.52 15.50
N LEU A 57 13.18 0.30 15.87
CA LEU A 57 13.63 -0.72 14.92
C LEU A 57 12.55 -1.10 13.91
N LYS A 58 11.30 -1.28 14.37
CA LYS A 58 10.16 -1.62 13.50
C LYS A 58 9.76 -0.51 12.55
N ASN A 59 10.03 0.75 12.89
CA ASN A 59 9.61 1.91 12.10
C ASN A 59 10.74 2.55 11.32
N SER A 60 11.99 2.16 11.53
CA SER A 60 13.12 2.72 10.78
C SER A 60 13.24 2.14 9.38
N LYS A 61 13.69 2.97 8.43
CA LYS A 61 14.12 2.56 7.08
C LYS A 61 15.26 3.44 6.61
N PHE A 62 16.12 2.93 5.74
CA PHE A 62 17.24 3.71 5.22
C PHE A 62 16.73 4.93 4.41
N SER A 63 17.35 6.08 4.63
CA SER A 63 16.92 7.38 4.09
C SER A 63 16.78 7.43 2.57
N GLN A 64 17.60 6.69 1.83
CA GLN A 64 17.49 6.62 0.38
C GLN A 64 16.14 6.07 -0.11
N TRP A 65 15.39 5.37 0.74
CA TRP A 65 14.04 4.88 0.45
C TRP A 65 12.93 5.88 0.78
N LYS A 66 13.26 7.11 1.20
CA LYS A 66 12.29 8.15 1.56
C LYS A 66 11.32 8.49 0.42
N TYR A 67 11.72 8.22 -0.83
CA TYR A 67 10.83 8.40 -1.97
C TYR A 67 9.61 7.48 -1.92
N GLU A 68 9.61 6.37 -1.18
CA GLU A 68 8.43 5.52 -1.04
C GLU A 68 7.34 6.18 -0.23
N ASN A 69 7.66 7.00 0.78
CA ASN A 69 6.66 7.58 1.70
C ASN A 69 5.79 6.48 2.33
N GLU A 70 6.46 5.50 2.92
CA GLU A 70 5.88 4.30 3.52
C GLU A 70 5.22 4.61 4.87
N SER A 71 4.09 3.97 5.12
CA SER A 71 3.46 3.90 6.43
C SER A 71 3.20 2.43 6.77
N ARG A 72 3.34 2.07 8.04
CA ARG A 72 3.20 0.70 8.54
C ARG A 72 1.99 0.59 9.46
N LEU A 73 1.26 -0.51 9.31
CA LEU A 73 0.24 -0.95 10.26
C LEU A 73 0.84 -2.12 11.06
N THR A 74 1.09 -1.91 12.35
CA THR A 74 1.57 -2.99 13.23
C THR A 74 0.39 -3.67 13.90
N LEU A 75 0.29 -4.98 13.74
CA LEU A 75 -0.82 -5.80 14.25
C LEU A 75 -0.31 -6.80 15.26
N LYS A 76 -1.14 -7.16 16.23
CA LYS A 76 -0.82 -8.31 17.10
C LYS A 76 -1.20 -9.59 16.38
N LEU A 77 -0.38 -10.63 16.54
CA LEU A 77 -0.62 -11.92 15.87
C LEU A 77 -1.96 -12.55 16.25
N ASN A 78 -2.48 -12.27 17.45
CA ASN A 78 -3.79 -12.74 17.89
C ASN A 78 -4.99 -11.98 17.28
N GLU A 79 -4.74 -10.90 16.52
CA GLU A 79 -5.75 -10.17 15.74
C GLU A 79 -5.82 -10.67 14.28
N CYS A 80 -4.88 -11.54 13.89
CA CYS A 80 -4.77 -12.15 12.58
C CYS A 80 -5.40 -13.55 12.57
N ASP A 81 -5.89 -13.95 11.41
CA ASP A 81 -6.31 -15.31 11.13
C ASP A 81 -5.05 -16.16 10.84
N ASN A 82 -5.01 -17.41 11.28
CA ASN A 82 -3.84 -18.28 11.10
C ASN A 82 -4.14 -19.45 10.16
N GLU A 83 -3.22 -19.70 9.23
CA GLU A 83 -3.24 -20.91 8.38
C GLU A 83 -1.89 -21.62 8.54
N GLY A 84 -1.87 -22.64 9.40
CA GLY A 84 -0.62 -23.27 9.86
C GLY A 84 0.23 -22.27 10.65
N ASP A 85 1.47 -22.06 10.20
CA ASP A 85 2.44 -21.14 10.82
C ASP A 85 2.38 -19.71 10.26
N LEU A 86 1.44 -19.44 9.34
CA LEU A 86 1.29 -18.15 8.69
C LEU A 86 0.14 -17.35 9.34
N TYR A 87 0.34 -16.05 9.47
CA TYR A 87 -0.65 -15.12 10.03
C TYR A 87 -1.08 -14.12 8.96
N PHE A 88 -2.39 -14.02 8.74
CA PHE A 88 -3.00 -13.16 7.73
C PHE A 88 -3.95 -12.16 8.38
N TYR A 89 -3.81 -10.89 8.02
CA TYR A 89 -4.77 -9.89 8.40
C TYR A 89 -5.80 -9.74 7.28
N SER A 90 -7.06 -10.08 7.59
CA SER A 90 -8.14 -9.97 6.61
C SER A 90 -8.30 -8.53 6.11
N LEU A 91 -8.20 -8.37 4.78
CA LEU A 91 -8.42 -7.09 4.11
C LEU A 91 -9.88 -6.65 4.13
N ASP A 92 -10.83 -7.53 4.50
CA ASP A 92 -12.23 -7.15 4.71
C ASP A 92 -12.40 -6.22 5.92
N LYS A 93 -11.43 -6.24 6.84
CA LYS A 93 -11.37 -5.36 8.01
C LYS A 93 -10.95 -3.93 7.64
N ILE A 94 -10.51 -3.68 6.39
CA ILE A 94 -10.14 -2.35 5.89
C ILE A 94 -10.93 -2.00 4.62
N ASN A 95 -11.16 -0.71 4.40
CA ASN A 95 -12.09 -0.27 3.38
C ASN A 95 -11.35 -0.05 2.05
N LEU A 96 -11.49 -0.98 1.10
CA LEU A 96 -10.97 -0.79 -0.25
C LEU A 96 -11.70 0.38 -0.91
N LYS A 97 -10.96 1.39 -1.34
CA LYS A 97 -11.50 2.61 -1.96
C LYS A 97 -11.17 2.77 -3.42
N GLU A 98 -9.98 2.35 -3.82
CA GLU A 98 -9.52 2.55 -5.18
C GLU A 98 -8.76 1.35 -5.73
N ILE A 99 -8.91 1.15 -7.04
CA ILE A 99 -8.13 0.21 -7.83
C ILE A 99 -7.50 1.01 -8.96
N ILE A 100 -6.17 1.12 -8.94
CA ILE A 100 -5.39 1.81 -9.95
C ILE A 100 -4.81 0.76 -10.90
N VAL A 101 -5.36 0.70 -12.11
CA VAL A 101 -4.96 -0.24 -13.15
C VAL A 101 -3.77 0.34 -13.91
N GLY A 102 -2.67 -0.41 -13.96
CA GLY A 102 -1.42 0.05 -14.55
C GLY A 102 -1.53 0.46 -16.02
N ALA A 103 -0.64 1.37 -16.45
CA ALA A 103 -0.68 1.96 -17.78
C ALA A 103 -0.61 0.93 -18.92
N ASN A 104 0.19 -0.12 -18.74
CA ASN A 104 0.41 -1.20 -19.71
C ASN A 104 -0.49 -2.41 -19.48
N CYS A 105 -1.34 -2.39 -18.44
CA CYS A 105 -2.31 -3.44 -18.19
C CYS A 105 -3.30 -3.54 -19.35
N GLN A 106 -3.44 -4.74 -19.93
CA GLN A 106 -4.30 -5.01 -21.08
C GLN A 106 -5.70 -5.50 -20.68
N ILE A 107 -5.93 -5.76 -19.39
CA ILE A 107 -7.24 -6.19 -18.89
C ILE A 107 -8.24 -5.04 -19.04
N ASP A 108 -9.41 -5.37 -19.59
CA ASP A 108 -10.52 -4.44 -19.72
C ASP A 108 -11.05 -4.02 -18.33
N LEU A 109 -11.23 -2.71 -18.14
CA LEU A 109 -11.79 -2.15 -16.91
C LEU A 109 -13.20 -2.70 -16.61
N LYS A 110 -13.97 -3.11 -17.63
CA LYS A 110 -15.28 -3.74 -17.44
C LYS A 110 -15.20 -5.09 -16.74
N ILE A 111 -14.17 -5.88 -17.07
CA ILE A 111 -13.93 -7.17 -16.42
C ILE A 111 -13.61 -6.94 -14.95
N ILE A 112 -12.73 -5.98 -14.67
CA ILE A 112 -12.37 -5.59 -13.30
C ILE A 112 -13.61 -5.10 -12.55
N LYS A 113 -14.41 -4.21 -13.16
CA LYS A 113 -15.65 -3.70 -12.57
C LYS A 113 -16.62 -4.82 -12.23
N LYS A 114 -16.88 -5.74 -13.16
CA LYS A 114 -17.76 -6.90 -12.95
C LYS A 114 -17.25 -7.80 -11.83
N LEU A 115 -15.96 -8.06 -11.75
CA LEU A 115 -15.37 -8.85 -10.67
C LEU A 115 -15.58 -8.19 -9.31
N ILE A 116 -15.34 -6.88 -9.23
CA ILE A 116 -15.53 -6.13 -7.99
C ILE A 116 -17.00 -6.04 -7.60
N ASP A 117 -17.91 -5.84 -8.55
CA ASP A 117 -19.35 -5.81 -8.29
C ASP A 117 -19.85 -7.17 -7.78
N ASN A 118 -19.22 -8.28 -8.19
CA ASN A 118 -19.55 -9.61 -7.68
C ASN A 118 -18.99 -9.86 -6.27
N ILE A 119 -17.75 -9.45 -6.00
CA ILE A 119 -17.07 -9.74 -4.73
C ILE A 119 -17.47 -8.75 -3.63
N ARG A 120 -17.66 -7.47 -3.98
CA ARG A 120 -17.93 -6.35 -3.06
C ARG A 120 -19.07 -5.46 -3.58
N PRO A 121 -20.29 -6.00 -3.78
CA PRO A 121 -21.41 -5.28 -4.42
C PRO A 121 -21.86 -4.01 -3.70
N LYS A 122 -21.59 -3.90 -2.39
CA LYS A 122 -22.00 -2.77 -1.56
C LYS A 122 -20.94 -1.67 -1.49
N ASP A 123 -19.71 -1.95 -1.93
CA ASP A 123 -18.60 -1.03 -1.78
C ASP A 123 -18.51 -0.09 -2.98
N ASN A 124 -18.45 1.22 -2.73
CA ASN A 124 -18.24 2.20 -3.77
C ASN A 124 -16.73 2.35 -4.07
N ILE A 125 -16.20 1.46 -4.91
CA ILE A 125 -14.77 1.40 -5.26
C ILE A 125 -14.51 2.16 -6.57
N ASN A 126 -13.56 3.10 -6.52
CA ASN A 126 -13.14 3.89 -7.66
C ASN A 126 -12.09 3.14 -8.50
N ILE A 127 -12.46 2.75 -9.72
CA ILE A 127 -11.53 2.11 -10.66
C ILE A 127 -10.90 3.20 -11.54
N ILE A 128 -9.57 3.24 -11.57
CA ILE A 128 -8.79 4.28 -12.24
C ILE A 128 -7.84 3.61 -13.23
N LYS A 129 -7.84 4.05 -14.50
CA LYS A 129 -6.76 3.71 -15.42
C LYS A 129 -5.60 4.68 -15.25
N ALA A 130 -4.42 4.15 -14.99
CA ALA A 130 -3.18 4.92 -14.96
C ALA A 130 -2.65 5.18 -16.37
N ARG A 131 -1.86 6.25 -16.52
CA ARG A 131 -1.00 6.54 -17.66
C ARG A 131 0.27 7.22 -17.19
N ILE A 132 1.31 7.19 -18.01
CA ILE A 132 2.52 7.99 -17.79
C ILE A 132 2.19 9.45 -18.14
N ALA A 133 2.67 10.39 -17.32
CA ALA A 133 2.54 11.81 -17.61
C ALA A 133 3.42 12.18 -18.82
N PHE A 134 2.95 13.13 -19.64
CA PHE A 134 3.65 13.47 -20.89
C PHE A 134 4.92 14.30 -20.66
N THR A 135 4.96 15.08 -19.59
CA THR A 135 6.00 16.09 -19.34
C THR A 135 6.73 15.88 -18.02
N GLU A 136 6.38 14.85 -17.25
CA GLU A 136 6.92 14.62 -15.92
C GLU A 136 7.14 13.12 -15.68
N PHE A 137 8.12 12.78 -14.84
CA PHE A 137 8.30 11.42 -14.32
C PHE A 137 7.27 11.10 -13.24
N LYS A 138 5.99 11.01 -13.63
CA LYS A 138 4.84 10.74 -12.75
C LYS A 138 3.84 9.81 -13.42
N ILE A 139 3.12 9.06 -12.60
CA ILE A 139 1.94 8.31 -13.04
C ILE A 139 0.70 9.15 -12.76
N THR A 140 -0.15 9.29 -13.78
CA THR A 140 -1.37 10.08 -13.73
C THR A 140 -2.60 9.29 -14.16
N LYS A 141 -3.78 9.85 -13.92
CA LYS A 141 -5.07 9.27 -14.27
C LYS A 141 -5.33 9.54 -15.74
N ASP A 142 -5.59 8.48 -16.46
CA ASP A 142 -6.16 8.57 -17.80
C ASP A 142 -7.67 8.84 -17.68
N LYS A 143 -8.06 10.12 -17.68
CA LYS A 143 -9.46 10.52 -17.51
C LYS A 143 -10.36 9.93 -18.60
N ILE A 144 -9.86 9.84 -19.84
CA ILE A 144 -10.62 9.35 -20.99
C ILE A 144 -10.80 7.83 -20.90
N LYS A 145 -9.70 7.08 -20.75
CA LYS A 145 -9.79 5.61 -20.64
C LYS A 145 -10.52 5.16 -19.39
N THR A 146 -10.38 5.88 -18.27
CA THR A 146 -11.16 5.59 -17.06
C THR A 146 -12.66 5.74 -17.32
N LYS A 147 -13.08 6.86 -17.92
CA LYS A 147 -14.50 7.12 -18.18
C LYS A 147 -15.09 6.17 -19.21
N ASN A 148 -14.38 5.93 -20.32
CA ASN A 148 -14.87 5.12 -21.42
C ASN A 148 -14.79 3.63 -21.13
N GLY A 149 -13.77 3.15 -20.41
CA GLY A 149 -13.64 1.74 -20.07
C GLY A 149 -14.64 1.26 -19.02
N LEU A 150 -15.38 2.16 -18.37
CA LEU A 150 -16.42 1.83 -17.40
C LEU A 150 -17.85 2.03 -17.94
N LYS A 151 -18.01 2.53 -19.17
CA LYS A 151 -19.29 2.58 -19.90
C LYS A 151 -19.46 1.31 -20.71
#